data_AF-A0A0S3EXH2-F1
#
_entry.id   AF-A0A0S3EXH2-F1
#
_cell.length_a   1.000
_cell.length_b   1.000
_cell.length_c   1.000
_cell.angle_alpha   90.00
_cell.angle_beta   90.00
_cell.angle_gamma   90.00
#
_symmetry.space_group_name_H-M   'P 1'
#
loop_
_entity.id
_entity.type
_entity.pdbx_description
1 polymer ?
#
loop_
_entity_poly.entity_id
_entity_poly.type
_entity_poly.pdbx_seq_one_letter_code
_entity_poly.pdbx_strand_id
1 'polypeptide(L)'
;MTRYAPFHLEIAACLWEAVLTLRDRPAAEPDALDRALAIRGTFDRLGAETLRPIILSWTATVERALQGLDDDCPFGLDWAYIGRWLAESVDWSHPHHPVLRSDAAGQDTEQAWPTGMGEEPSPGPTDIAGRDDHLALLARIRSAIEYPENLAHSARSELIAAIHSAEDHIERSPLPWPVKLHAAAIEHRYGTNIHAAIDESSLDAEIAAWCREWWKETGDERDPVTLDDETVIAIYFDGHPSDGCAKDLLQVTPPLFHTSLAPKSVETGRYCVLSTAHLTVQTAGLLDGWASWPPTERPIDIAASVYGWFIPTRSLDEARQTQLPADLLRLMAFGRSRSFQFLLLDCDGDRSDDLPVHDW
;
A
#
# COMPACT_ATOMS: atom_id res chain seq x y z
N MET A 1 -15.25 7.80 16.10
CA MET A 1 -15.47 6.89 14.95
C MET A 1 -15.23 7.69 13.69
N THR A 2 -14.04 7.57 13.11
CA THR A 2 -13.66 8.31 11.90
C THR A 2 -13.27 7.29 10.84
N ARG A 3 -14.26 6.77 10.12
CA ARG A 3 -14.02 5.94 8.93
C ARG A 3 -13.66 6.89 7.79
N TYR A 4 -12.38 7.17 7.62
CA TYR A 4 -11.90 7.81 6.40
C TYR A 4 -12.19 6.88 5.20
N ALA A 5 -12.89 7.41 4.20
CA ALA A 5 -13.17 6.73 2.94
C ALA A 5 -11.96 6.85 1.99
N PRO A 6 -11.80 5.97 0.99
CA PRO A 6 -10.53 5.83 0.27
C PRO A 6 -10.32 6.96 -0.74
N PHE A 7 -9.34 7.83 -0.50
CA PHE A 7 -8.93 8.93 -1.39
C PHE A 7 -8.13 8.48 -2.63
N HIS A 8 -8.23 7.19 -3.00
CA HIS A 8 -7.35 6.55 -3.97
C HIS A 8 -7.50 7.14 -5.38
N LEU A 9 -8.68 7.66 -5.75
CA LEU A 9 -8.88 8.31 -7.05
C LEU A 9 -8.36 9.75 -7.06
N GLU A 10 -8.56 10.48 -5.97
CA GLU A 10 -8.04 11.83 -5.78
C GLU A 10 -6.50 11.85 -5.77
N ILE A 11 -5.86 10.93 -5.03
CA ILE A 11 -4.39 10.79 -5.01
C ILE A 11 -3.86 10.41 -6.41
N ALA A 12 -4.54 9.50 -7.13
CA ALA A 12 -4.17 9.13 -8.50
C ALA A 12 -4.25 10.31 -9.48
N ALA A 13 -5.32 11.12 -9.41
CA ALA A 13 -5.47 12.33 -10.21
C ALA A 13 -4.37 13.36 -9.89
N CYS A 14 -4.16 13.66 -8.60
CA CYS A 14 -3.13 14.59 -8.15
C CYS A 14 -1.70 14.13 -8.50
N LEU A 15 -1.42 12.83 -8.49
CA LEU A 15 -0.12 12.27 -8.92
C LEU A 15 0.19 12.60 -10.39
N TRP A 16 -0.77 12.38 -11.29
CA TRP A 16 -0.59 12.67 -12.70
C TRP A 16 -0.45 14.18 -12.96
N GLU A 17 -1.32 15.00 -12.35
CA GLU A 17 -1.26 16.47 -12.44
C GLU A 17 0.05 17.05 -11.89
N ALA A 18 0.56 16.49 -10.79
CA ALA A 18 1.82 16.94 -10.21
C ALA A 18 3.03 16.59 -11.11
N VAL A 19 3.04 15.43 -11.79
CA VAL A 19 4.07 15.12 -12.80
C VAL A 19 3.99 16.08 -14.01
N LEU A 20 2.79 16.38 -14.51
CA LEU A 20 2.62 17.38 -15.58
C LEU A 20 3.10 18.77 -15.13
N THR A 21 2.77 19.16 -13.90
CA THR A 21 3.20 20.44 -13.31
C THR A 21 4.72 20.52 -13.19
N LEU A 22 5.39 19.46 -12.72
CA LEU A 22 6.86 19.37 -12.67
C LEU A 22 7.51 19.45 -14.06
N ARG A 23 6.85 18.92 -15.11
CA ARG A 23 7.32 18.93 -16.51
C ARG A 23 7.18 20.30 -17.20
N ASP A 24 6.05 20.96 -16.96
CA ASP A 24 5.59 22.12 -17.75
C ASP A 24 5.69 23.46 -17.01
N ARG A 25 5.72 23.44 -15.68
CA ARG A 25 5.81 24.62 -14.81
C ARG A 25 6.83 24.39 -13.67
N PRO A 26 8.10 24.02 -13.98
CA PRO A 26 9.12 23.86 -12.96
C PRO A 26 9.41 25.17 -12.22
N ALA A 27 9.85 25.05 -10.96
CA ALA A 27 10.46 26.15 -10.24
C ALA A 27 11.75 26.63 -10.94
N ALA A 28 12.16 27.87 -10.69
CA ALA A 28 13.35 28.47 -11.32
C ALA A 28 14.70 27.95 -10.76
N GLU A 29 14.68 26.94 -9.90
CA GLU A 29 15.86 26.34 -9.29
C GLU A 29 16.51 25.31 -10.24
N PRO A 30 17.86 25.21 -10.29
CA PRO A 30 18.55 24.31 -11.22
C PRO A 30 18.04 22.86 -11.15
N ASP A 31 17.96 22.28 -9.95
CA ASP A 31 17.51 20.90 -9.73
C ASP A 31 16.07 20.66 -10.20
N ALA A 32 15.21 21.69 -10.14
CA ALA A 32 13.83 21.61 -10.63
C ALA A 32 13.77 21.66 -12.16
N LEU A 33 14.64 22.44 -12.80
CA LEU A 33 14.78 22.51 -14.26
C LEU A 33 15.38 21.20 -14.82
N ASP A 34 16.40 20.64 -14.17
CA ASP A 34 17.00 19.37 -14.57
C ASP A 34 16.01 18.21 -14.40
N ARG A 35 15.23 18.18 -13.31
CA ARG A 35 14.12 17.23 -13.15
C ARG A 35 13.08 17.36 -14.25
N ALA A 36 12.70 18.59 -14.64
CA ALA A 36 11.74 18.82 -15.72
C ALA A 36 12.25 18.31 -17.07
N LEU A 37 13.55 18.49 -17.37
CA LEU A 37 14.19 17.93 -18.56
C LEU A 37 14.23 16.40 -18.54
N ALA A 38 14.51 15.77 -17.39
CA ALA A 38 14.47 14.32 -17.22
C ALA A 38 13.06 13.73 -17.39
N ILE A 39 12.04 14.41 -16.84
CA ILE A 39 10.63 14.04 -17.05
C ILE A 39 10.27 14.16 -18.54
N ARG A 40 10.63 15.26 -19.22
CA ARG A 40 10.42 15.43 -20.68
C ARG A 40 11.08 14.30 -21.48
N GLY A 41 12.34 13.99 -21.21
CA GLY A 41 13.05 12.88 -21.87
C GLY A 41 12.41 11.51 -21.64
N THR A 42 11.71 11.32 -20.52
CA THR A 42 10.92 10.11 -20.23
C THR A 42 9.60 10.09 -21.03
N PHE A 43 8.90 11.23 -21.11
CA PHE A 43 7.71 11.40 -21.95
C PHE A 43 8.02 11.17 -23.44
N ASP A 44 9.11 11.74 -23.96
CA ASP A 44 9.52 11.64 -25.36
C ASP A 44 9.87 10.20 -25.78
N ARG A 45 10.31 9.35 -24.84
CA ARG A 45 10.70 7.95 -25.11
C ARG A 45 9.60 6.92 -24.87
N LEU A 46 8.77 7.11 -23.85
CA LEU A 46 7.74 6.14 -23.46
C LEU A 46 6.34 6.51 -23.98
N GLY A 47 6.10 7.79 -24.26
CA GLY A 47 4.75 8.32 -24.49
C GLY A 47 3.93 8.40 -23.19
N ALA A 48 2.94 9.30 -23.18
CA ALA A 48 2.05 9.47 -22.03
C ALA A 48 1.24 8.20 -21.72
N GLU A 49 0.92 7.38 -22.73
CA GLU A 49 0.18 6.12 -22.58
C GLU A 49 0.90 5.07 -21.74
N THR A 50 2.22 4.92 -21.92
CA THR A 50 3.05 3.95 -21.20
C THR A 50 3.49 4.48 -19.83
N LEU A 51 3.75 5.79 -19.74
CA LEU A 51 4.24 6.44 -18.53
C LEU A 51 3.14 6.61 -17.46
N ARG A 52 1.88 6.80 -17.87
CA ARG A 52 0.75 7.03 -16.95
C ARG A 52 0.48 5.83 -16.02
N PRO A 53 0.42 4.57 -16.48
CA PRO A 53 0.31 3.40 -15.59
C PRO A 53 1.44 3.30 -14.55
N ILE A 54 2.67 3.67 -14.93
CA ILE A 54 3.84 3.65 -14.03
C ILE A 54 3.63 4.64 -12.87
N ILE A 55 3.29 5.90 -13.17
CA ILE A 55 3.05 6.93 -12.15
C ILE A 55 1.86 6.59 -11.26
N LEU A 56 0.76 6.10 -11.85
CA LEU A 56 -0.44 5.74 -11.08
C LEU A 56 -0.23 4.52 -10.16
N SER A 57 0.79 3.68 -10.42
CA SER A 57 1.16 2.58 -9.52
C SER A 57 1.63 3.06 -8.14
N TRP A 58 2.11 4.31 -8.03
CA TRP A 58 2.63 4.89 -6.79
C TRP A 58 1.55 5.36 -5.82
N THR A 59 0.27 5.37 -6.24
CA THR A 59 -0.87 5.89 -5.46
C THR A 59 -0.94 5.32 -4.05
N ALA A 60 -0.79 4.00 -3.88
CA ALA A 60 -0.83 3.34 -2.58
C ALA A 60 0.41 3.63 -1.69
N THR A 61 1.52 4.12 -2.27
CA THR A 61 2.69 4.58 -1.52
C THR A 61 2.51 6.01 -1.05
N VAL A 62 1.94 6.88 -1.89
CA VAL A 62 1.54 8.24 -1.49
C VAL A 62 0.45 8.22 -0.42
N GLU A 63 -0.54 7.32 -0.53
CA GLU A 63 -1.58 7.15 0.49
C GLU A 63 -1.00 6.79 1.86
N ARG A 64 -0.05 5.85 1.93
CA ARG A 64 0.70 5.52 3.16
C ARG A 64 1.54 6.70 3.67
N ALA A 65 2.17 7.45 2.78
CA ALA A 65 2.98 8.61 3.16
C ALA A 65 2.13 9.76 3.73
N LEU A 66 0.94 9.99 3.17
CA LEU A 66 -0.06 10.93 3.68
C LEU A 66 -0.64 10.49 5.05
N GLN A 67 -0.82 9.18 5.27
CA GLN A 67 -1.25 8.62 6.56
C GLN A 67 -0.22 8.79 7.69
N GLY A 68 1.04 9.10 7.36
CA GLY A 68 2.11 9.36 8.33
C GLY A 68 2.30 10.85 8.69
N LEU A 69 1.49 11.75 8.13
CA LEU A 69 1.50 13.17 8.48
C LEU A 69 0.55 13.42 9.66
N ASP A 70 0.99 14.24 10.62
CA ASP A 70 0.27 14.48 11.87
C ASP A 70 -1.10 15.15 11.66
N ASP A 71 -2.08 14.87 12.54
CA ASP A 71 -3.53 15.13 12.36
C ASP A 71 -3.92 16.65 12.44
N ASP A 72 -2.92 17.53 12.47
CA ASP A 72 -3.00 18.96 12.77
C ASP A 72 -3.39 19.86 11.56
N CYS A 73 -3.91 19.28 10.46
CA CYS A 73 -4.37 20.05 9.29
C CYS A 73 -5.90 20.27 9.32
N PRO A 74 -6.40 21.45 9.78
CA PRO A 74 -7.83 21.70 9.95
C PRO A 74 -8.64 21.82 8.64
N PHE A 75 -7.99 21.74 7.47
CA PHE A 75 -8.62 21.93 6.15
C PHE A 75 -8.26 20.83 5.14
N GLY A 76 -8.15 19.58 5.60
CA GLY A 76 -8.01 18.40 4.74
C GLY A 76 -6.57 18.12 4.26
N LEU A 77 -6.43 17.12 3.40
CA LEU A 77 -5.13 16.65 2.90
C LEU A 77 -4.37 17.78 2.17
N ASP A 78 -3.09 17.98 2.53
CA ASP A 78 -2.20 18.89 1.80
C ASP A 78 -1.86 18.31 0.42
N TRP A 79 -2.66 18.63 -0.60
CA TRP A 79 -2.42 18.14 -1.96
C TRP A 79 -1.09 18.65 -2.56
N ALA A 80 -0.48 19.72 -2.02
CA ALA A 80 0.86 20.15 -2.43
C ALA A 80 1.96 19.20 -1.91
N TYR A 81 1.67 18.37 -0.91
CA TYR A 81 2.55 17.28 -0.48
C TYR A 81 2.89 16.32 -1.62
N ILE A 82 1.93 15.98 -2.50
CA ILE A 82 2.15 15.01 -3.59
C ILE A 82 3.21 15.52 -4.57
N GLY A 83 3.26 16.83 -4.82
CA GLY A 83 4.31 17.46 -5.64
C GLY A 83 5.69 17.41 -4.98
N ARG A 84 5.78 17.63 -3.66
CA ARG A 84 7.04 17.48 -2.89
C ARG A 84 7.50 16.03 -2.86
N TRP A 85 6.59 15.11 -2.57
CA TRP A 85 6.84 13.67 -2.56
C TRP A 85 7.37 13.16 -3.91
N LEU A 86 6.78 13.58 -5.03
CA LEU A 86 7.30 13.25 -6.38
C LEU A 86 8.69 13.86 -6.66
N ALA A 87 9.02 15.00 -6.06
CA ALA A 87 10.30 15.66 -6.23
C ALA A 87 11.42 14.99 -5.40
N GLU A 88 11.08 14.44 -4.23
CA GLU A 88 11.99 13.87 -3.25
C GLU A 88 12.15 12.34 -3.42
N SER A 89 11.04 11.63 -3.61
CA SER A 89 10.94 10.16 -3.57
C SER A 89 10.99 9.48 -4.94
N VAL A 90 11.07 10.20 -6.06
CA VAL A 90 11.18 9.61 -7.41
C VAL A 90 12.51 9.99 -8.06
N ASP A 91 13.25 9.00 -8.53
CA ASP A 91 14.35 9.22 -9.44
C ASP A 91 13.88 9.17 -10.91
N TRP A 92 14.14 10.26 -11.61
CA TRP A 92 13.82 10.46 -13.02
C TRP A 92 15.05 10.30 -13.92
N SER A 93 16.23 9.99 -13.35
CA SER A 93 17.50 9.86 -14.09
C SER A 93 17.44 8.81 -15.22
N HIS A 94 16.65 7.75 -15.04
CA HIS A 94 16.54 6.66 -15.99
C HIS A 94 15.34 6.84 -16.95
N PRO A 95 15.55 7.20 -18.23
CA PRO A 95 14.52 7.71 -19.14
C PRO A 95 13.55 6.66 -19.69
N HIS A 96 13.67 5.40 -19.25
CA HIS A 96 12.73 4.32 -19.56
C HIS A 96 12.05 3.73 -18.32
N HIS A 97 12.46 4.14 -17.12
CA HIS A 97 12.03 3.51 -15.88
C HIS A 97 12.26 4.45 -14.69
N PRO A 98 11.39 5.46 -14.48
CA PRO A 98 11.45 6.27 -13.27
C PRO A 98 11.15 5.38 -12.05
N VAL A 99 11.98 5.47 -11.02
CA VAL A 99 11.95 4.54 -9.87
C VAL A 99 11.67 5.31 -8.59
N LEU A 100 10.97 4.68 -7.64
CA LEU A 100 10.94 5.20 -6.29
C LEU A 100 12.34 5.07 -5.68
N ARG A 101 12.85 6.16 -5.11
CA ARG A 101 14.08 6.16 -4.30
C ARG A 101 13.76 5.42 -3.01
N SER A 102 14.17 4.15 -2.94
CA SER A 102 14.25 3.42 -1.67
C SER A 102 15.10 4.22 -0.67
N ASP A 103 14.78 4.15 0.62
CA ASP A 103 15.56 4.81 1.66
C ASP A 103 17.04 4.44 1.53
N ALA A 104 17.88 5.48 1.44
CA ALA A 104 19.21 5.36 0.86
C ALA A 104 20.21 4.69 1.83
N ALA A 105 20.46 3.39 1.63
CA ALA A 105 21.63 2.71 2.17
C ALA A 105 22.13 1.58 1.25
N GLY A 106 22.97 1.94 0.26
CA GLY A 106 23.90 1.00 -0.37
C GLY A 106 23.64 0.61 -1.83
N GLN A 107 24.03 1.47 -2.78
CA GLN A 107 24.45 1.03 -4.12
C GLN A 107 25.72 1.76 -4.57
N ASP A 108 26.67 0.96 -5.07
CA ASP A 108 27.82 1.21 -5.95
C ASP A 108 28.72 -0.05 -5.82
N THR A 109 29.23 -0.80 -6.81
CA THR A 109 29.39 -0.73 -8.30
C THR A 109 29.72 -2.18 -8.80
N GLU A 110 29.69 -2.64 -10.06
CA GLU A 110 29.39 -2.02 -11.38
C GLU A 110 29.03 -3.07 -12.49
N GLN A 111 28.38 -2.58 -13.57
CA GLN A 111 28.54 -2.91 -15.01
C GLN A 111 28.25 -4.29 -15.69
N ALA A 112 27.50 -4.14 -16.81
CA ALA A 112 27.66 -4.75 -18.15
C ALA A 112 27.11 -6.17 -18.50
N TRP A 113 26.28 -6.20 -19.55
CA TRP A 113 25.83 -7.41 -20.28
C TRP A 113 26.82 -7.79 -21.41
N PRO A 114 26.73 -9.02 -21.96
CA PRO A 114 26.05 -9.13 -23.25
C PRO A 114 25.12 -10.36 -23.43
N THR A 115 24.25 -10.24 -24.43
CA THR A 115 23.23 -11.19 -24.92
C THR A 115 23.65 -12.63 -25.23
N GLY A 116 22.75 -13.58 -24.99
CA GLY A 116 22.71 -14.91 -25.63
C GLY A 116 21.36 -15.60 -25.41
N MET A 117 20.66 -16.02 -26.48
CA MET A 117 19.37 -16.73 -26.37
C MET A 117 19.55 -18.20 -25.97
N GLY A 118 18.61 -18.72 -25.18
CA GLY A 118 18.51 -20.15 -24.86
C GLY A 118 17.35 -20.44 -23.90
N GLU A 119 16.15 -20.68 -24.43
CA GLU A 119 15.03 -21.25 -23.66
C GLU A 119 15.29 -22.73 -23.35
N GLU A 120 15.38 -23.09 -22.07
CA GLU A 120 14.85 -24.36 -21.55
C GLU A 120 14.25 -24.13 -20.14
N PRO A 121 13.12 -24.78 -19.79
CA PRO A 121 12.42 -24.52 -18.55
C PRO A 121 13.05 -25.27 -17.35
N SER A 122 13.71 -24.54 -16.47
CA SER A 122 14.15 -25.04 -15.15
C SER A 122 12.96 -25.12 -14.17
N PRO A 123 12.88 -26.11 -13.26
CA PRO A 123 11.74 -26.26 -12.36
C PRO A 123 11.61 -25.08 -11.40
N GLY A 124 10.35 -24.74 -11.06
CA GLY A 124 10.01 -23.53 -10.31
C GLY A 124 10.60 -23.47 -8.88
N PRO A 125 10.60 -22.27 -8.27
CA PRO A 125 11.20 -22.07 -6.95
C PRO A 125 10.50 -22.93 -5.89
N THR A 126 11.30 -23.61 -5.08
CA THR A 126 10.82 -24.27 -3.87
C THR A 126 10.40 -23.20 -2.87
N ASP A 127 9.08 -23.04 -2.68
CA ASP A 127 8.53 -22.24 -1.58
C ASP A 127 9.17 -22.68 -0.26
N ILE A 128 9.69 -21.70 0.52
CA ILE A 128 10.32 -21.97 1.81
C ILE A 128 9.18 -22.19 2.83
N ALA A 129 8.88 -23.45 3.11
CA ALA A 129 7.69 -23.87 3.85
C ALA A 129 7.91 -23.83 5.38
N GLY A 130 8.38 -22.70 5.88
CA GLY A 130 8.37 -22.34 7.31
C GLY A 130 9.74 -22.21 7.99
N ARG A 131 9.71 -22.11 9.31
CA ARG A 131 10.88 -21.78 10.15
C ARG A 131 12.03 -22.78 10.01
N ASP A 132 11.71 -24.07 9.91
CA ASP A 132 12.73 -25.12 9.85
C ASP A 132 13.46 -25.14 8.50
N ASP A 133 12.76 -24.84 7.40
CA ASP A 133 13.37 -24.64 6.08
C ASP A 133 14.27 -23.41 6.05
N HIS A 134 13.87 -22.32 6.72
CA HIS A 134 14.72 -21.14 6.87
C HIS A 134 15.98 -21.43 7.71
N LEU A 135 15.86 -22.22 8.79
CA LEU A 135 17.03 -22.68 9.57
C LEU A 135 17.94 -23.60 8.75
N ALA A 136 17.38 -24.47 7.92
CA ALA A 136 18.14 -25.32 6.99
C ALA A 136 18.86 -24.48 5.92
N LEU A 137 18.22 -23.42 5.41
CA LEU A 137 18.86 -22.45 4.51
C LEU A 137 20.03 -21.74 5.20
N LEU A 138 19.85 -21.23 6.42
CA LEU A 138 20.95 -20.60 7.20
C LEU A 138 22.12 -21.56 7.44
N ALA A 139 21.84 -22.86 7.67
CA ALA A 139 22.89 -23.88 7.77
C ALA A 139 23.63 -24.12 6.44
N ARG A 140 22.91 -24.12 5.30
CA ARG A 140 23.52 -24.20 3.95
C ARG A 140 24.37 -22.98 3.63
N ILE A 141 23.89 -21.77 3.96
CA ILE A 141 24.64 -20.51 3.81
C ILE A 141 25.93 -20.56 4.62
N ARG A 142 25.86 -20.97 5.89
CA ARG A 142 27.05 -21.13 6.74
C ARG A 142 28.06 -22.10 6.15
N SER A 143 27.61 -23.29 5.72
CA SER A 143 28.49 -24.29 5.09
C SER A 143 29.15 -23.77 3.81
N ALA A 144 28.44 -22.98 2.99
CA ALA A 144 28.97 -22.34 1.80
C ALA A 144 30.01 -21.23 2.10
N ILE A 145 29.92 -20.56 3.25
CA ILE A 145 30.89 -19.56 3.72
C ILE A 145 32.12 -20.26 4.34
N GLU A 146 31.92 -21.33 5.10
CA GLU A 146 32.98 -22.11 5.76
C GLU A 146 33.81 -22.93 4.76
N TYR A 147 33.19 -23.45 3.69
CA TYR A 147 33.81 -24.34 2.70
C TYR A 147 33.46 -23.97 1.24
N PRO A 148 33.89 -22.80 0.75
CA PRO A 148 33.48 -22.26 -0.56
C PRO A 148 33.92 -23.14 -1.75
N GLU A 149 34.98 -23.93 -1.61
CA GLU A 149 35.47 -24.89 -2.60
C GLU A 149 34.53 -26.09 -2.82
N ASN A 150 33.67 -26.40 -1.85
CA ASN A 150 32.69 -27.48 -1.97
C ASN A 150 31.40 -27.06 -2.70
N LEU A 151 31.23 -25.77 -3.03
CA LEU A 151 30.04 -25.24 -3.67
C LEU A 151 30.20 -25.14 -5.20
N ALA A 152 29.61 -26.11 -5.90
CA ALA A 152 29.52 -26.09 -7.37
C ALA A 152 28.81 -24.83 -7.90
N HIS A 153 29.14 -24.42 -9.14
CA HIS A 153 28.65 -23.16 -9.69
C HIS A 153 27.11 -23.10 -9.83
N SER A 154 26.45 -24.19 -10.25
CA SER A 154 24.98 -24.29 -10.27
C SER A 154 24.37 -24.18 -8.86
N ALA A 155 24.92 -24.92 -7.91
CA ALA A 155 24.50 -24.89 -6.50
C ALA A 155 24.68 -23.51 -5.86
N ARG A 156 25.61 -22.68 -6.34
CA ARG A 156 25.76 -21.28 -5.94
C ARG A 156 24.60 -20.42 -6.42
N SER A 157 24.20 -20.53 -7.69
CA SER A 157 23.05 -19.81 -8.23
C SER A 157 21.74 -20.22 -7.54
N GLU A 158 21.56 -21.51 -7.27
CA GLU A 158 20.43 -22.02 -6.47
C GLU A 158 20.41 -21.48 -5.04
N LEU A 159 21.59 -21.37 -4.39
CA LEU A 159 21.70 -20.81 -3.04
C LEU A 159 21.37 -19.31 -3.02
N ILE A 160 21.82 -18.54 -4.02
CA ILE A 160 21.48 -17.11 -4.17
C ILE A 160 19.97 -16.93 -4.38
N ALA A 161 19.35 -17.73 -5.26
CA ALA A 161 17.90 -17.70 -5.47
C ALA A 161 17.12 -18.06 -4.18
N ALA A 162 17.60 -19.03 -3.40
CA ALA A 162 16.99 -19.39 -2.12
C ALA A 162 17.16 -18.30 -1.04
N ILE A 163 18.29 -17.57 -1.04
CA ILE A 163 18.50 -16.39 -0.18
C ILE A 163 17.48 -15.31 -0.52
N HIS A 164 17.39 -14.89 -1.79
CA HIS A 164 16.43 -13.86 -2.21
C HIS A 164 14.97 -14.24 -1.92
N SER A 165 14.59 -15.51 -2.15
CA SER A 165 13.25 -15.99 -1.79
C SER A 165 12.97 -15.90 -0.27
N ALA A 166 13.98 -16.10 0.57
CA ALA A 166 13.86 -15.95 2.03
C ALA A 166 13.81 -14.48 2.47
N GLU A 167 14.60 -13.62 1.84
CA GLU A 167 14.58 -12.16 2.04
C GLU A 167 13.19 -11.61 1.70
N ASP A 168 12.70 -11.86 0.48
CA ASP A 168 11.37 -11.46 0.03
C ASP A 168 10.25 -12.00 0.95
N HIS A 169 10.39 -13.22 1.50
CA HIS A 169 9.39 -13.80 2.40
C HIS A 169 9.35 -13.10 3.76
N ILE A 170 10.51 -12.74 4.30
CA ILE A 170 10.63 -12.02 5.57
C ILE A 170 10.16 -10.57 5.42
N GLU A 171 10.51 -9.88 4.33
CA GLU A 171 10.07 -8.52 4.06
C GLU A 171 8.54 -8.42 3.86
N ARG A 172 7.92 -9.42 3.23
CA ARG A 172 6.48 -9.40 2.91
C ARG A 172 5.58 -9.82 4.07
N SER A 173 6.10 -10.36 5.17
CA SER A 173 5.28 -10.80 6.31
C SER A 173 5.82 -10.33 7.66
N PRO A 174 5.05 -9.56 8.45
CA PRO A 174 5.41 -9.21 9.83
C PRO A 174 5.42 -10.44 10.77
N LEU A 175 4.92 -11.59 10.31
CA LEU A 175 4.99 -12.88 10.99
C LEU A 175 5.29 -13.98 9.96
N PRO A 176 6.58 -14.26 9.63
CA PRO A 176 6.93 -15.13 8.51
C PRO A 176 6.70 -16.64 8.77
N TRP A 177 6.41 -17.04 10.00
CA TRP A 177 6.08 -18.41 10.40
C TRP A 177 5.23 -18.43 11.69
N PRO A 178 4.50 -19.52 12.00
CA PRO A 178 3.72 -19.61 13.22
C PRO A 178 4.58 -19.45 14.48
N VAL A 179 4.10 -18.63 15.42
CA VAL A 179 4.72 -18.42 16.73
C VAL A 179 3.71 -18.82 17.81
N LYS A 180 4.22 -19.48 18.86
CA LYS A 180 3.46 -19.70 20.09
C LYS A 180 3.60 -18.45 20.96
N LEU A 181 2.47 -17.93 21.41
CA LEU A 181 2.37 -16.74 22.24
C LEU A 181 1.62 -17.13 23.50
N HIS A 182 2.29 -17.01 24.65
CA HIS A 182 1.65 -17.13 25.95
C HIS A 182 0.93 -15.80 26.21
N ALA A 183 -0.38 -15.84 26.45
CA ALA A 183 -1.19 -14.65 26.70
C ALA A 183 -1.95 -14.77 28.03
N ALA A 184 -2.24 -13.63 28.65
CA ALA A 184 -3.12 -13.57 29.81
C ALA A 184 -4.09 -12.39 29.71
N ALA A 185 -5.33 -12.62 30.10
CA ALA A 185 -6.34 -11.59 30.33
C ALA A 185 -6.55 -11.44 31.84
N ILE A 186 -6.30 -10.24 32.35
CA ILE A 186 -6.58 -9.85 33.74
C ILE A 186 -7.86 -9.00 33.72
N GLU A 187 -8.95 -9.55 34.22
CA GLU A 187 -10.22 -8.86 34.43
C GLU A 187 -10.24 -8.23 35.83
N HIS A 188 -10.54 -6.93 35.91
CA HIS A 188 -10.58 -6.19 37.17
C HIS A 188 -11.59 -5.04 37.09
N ARG A 189 -11.85 -4.34 38.21
CA ARG A 189 -12.90 -3.31 38.31
C ARG A 189 -12.82 -2.12 37.33
N TYR A 190 -11.70 -1.94 36.61
CA TYR A 190 -11.52 -0.86 35.63
C TYR A 190 -11.55 -1.35 34.17
N GLY A 191 -11.62 -2.66 33.91
CA GLY A 191 -11.62 -3.23 32.57
C GLY A 191 -10.85 -4.55 32.50
N THR A 192 -10.24 -4.79 31.32
CA THR A 192 -9.43 -5.98 31.07
C THR A 192 -8.07 -5.55 30.54
N ASN A 193 -7.00 -5.98 31.21
CA ASN A 193 -5.63 -5.85 30.72
C ASN A 193 -5.22 -7.15 30.01
N ILE A 194 -4.52 -7.02 28.88
CA ILE A 194 -4.02 -8.16 28.11
C ILE A 194 -2.50 -8.11 28.08
N HIS A 195 -1.87 -9.17 28.58
CA HIS A 195 -0.42 -9.37 28.55
C HIS A 195 -0.09 -10.50 27.57
N ALA A 196 1.06 -10.43 26.91
CA ALA A 196 1.49 -11.45 25.97
C ALA A 196 3.02 -11.55 25.88
N ALA A 197 3.54 -12.77 25.85
CA ALA A 197 4.98 -13.05 25.77
C ALA A 197 5.28 -14.32 24.96
N ILE A 198 6.54 -14.49 24.56
CA ILE A 198 7.00 -15.63 23.75
C ILE A 198 7.19 -16.93 24.54
N ASP A 199 7.16 -16.85 25.87
CA ASP A 199 7.31 -17.96 26.81
C ASP A 199 6.55 -17.69 28.12
N GLU A 200 6.34 -18.73 28.91
CA GLU A 200 5.56 -18.68 30.16
C GLU A 200 6.23 -17.84 31.25
N SER A 201 7.56 -17.88 31.38
CA SER A 201 8.27 -17.13 32.43
C SER A 201 8.25 -15.61 32.17
N SER A 202 8.35 -15.20 30.91
CA SER A 202 8.18 -13.81 30.51
C SER A 202 6.73 -13.32 30.70
N LEU A 203 5.72 -14.18 30.47
CA LEU A 203 4.33 -13.84 30.75
C LEU A 203 4.08 -13.66 32.26
N ASP A 204 4.65 -14.54 33.07
CA ASP A 204 4.46 -14.50 34.52
C ASP A 204 5.16 -13.29 35.14
N ALA A 205 6.32 -12.87 34.62
CA ALA A 205 6.94 -11.60 35.01
C ALA A 205 6.04 -10.38 34.71
N GLU A 206 5.34 -10.36 33.57
CA GLU A 206 4.39 -9.30 33.19
C GLU A 206 3.15 -9.26 34.11
N ILE A 207 2.51 -10.41 34.36
CA ILE A 207 1.36 -10.52 35.27
C ILE A 207 1.80 -10.14 36.69
N ALA A 208 2.94 -10.65 37.16
CA ALA A 208 3.45 -10.33 38.48
C ALA A 208 3.77 -8.84 38.59
N ALA A 209 4.38 -8.19 37.59
CA ALA A 209 4.61 -6.75 37.59
C ALA A 209 3.30 -5.95 37.77
N TRP A 210 2.21 -6.36 37.10
CA TRP A 210 0.89 -5.78 37.33
C TRP A 210 0.39 -6.03 38.76
N CYS A 211 0.47 -7.27 39.27
CA CYS A 211 0.11 -7.58 40.67
C CYS A 211 0.94 -6.79 41.70
N ARG A 212 2.21 -6.46 41.40
CA ARG A 212 3.07 -5.63 42.26
C ARG A 212 2.64 -4.16 42.27
N GLU A 213 2.14 -3.62 41.14
CA GLU A 213 1.57 -2.27 41.07
C GLU A 213 0.36 -2.12 41.99
N TRP A 214 -0.55 -3.10 41.95
CA TRP A 214 -1.82 -3.11 42.70
C TRP A 214 -1.72 -3.79 44.08
N TRP A 215 -0.53 -4.24 44.49
CA TRP A 215 -0.31 -5.05 45.69
C TRP A 215 -0.93 -4.50 46.98
N LYS A 216 -0.94 -3.17 47.14
CA LYS A 216 -1.49 -2.49 48.32
C LYS A 216 -2.98 -2.76 48.56
N GLU A 217 -3.70 -3.21 47.54
CA GLU A 217 -5.13 -3.52 47.66
C GLU A 217 -5.37 -4.90 48.31
N THR A 218 -4.37 -5.80 48.29
CA THR A 218 -4.46 -7.14 48.91
C THR A 218 -4.58 -7.12 50.43
N GLY A 219 -4.07 -6.05 51.07
CA GLY A 219 -3.87 -5.99 52.52
C GLY A 219 -2.72 -6.84 53.07
N ASP A 220 -1.89 -7.45 52.21
CA ASP A 220 -0.72 -8.23 52.64
C ASP A 220 0.44 -7.32 53.05
N GLU A 221 1.02 -7.56 54.24
CA GLU A 221 2.13 -6.77 54.79
C GLU A 221 3.51 -7.14 54.23
N ARG A 222 3.63 -8.21 53.44
CA ARG A 222 4.90 -8.63 52.83
C ARG A 222 5.30 -7.70 51.69
N ASP A 223 6.61 -7.49 51.53
CA ASP A 223 7.17 -6.73 50.42
C ASP A 223 7.13 -7.57 49.12
N PRO A 224 6.34 -7.18 48.11
CA PRO A 224 6.18 -7.96 46.88
C PRO A 224 7.44 -7.98 46.00
N VAL A 225 8.43 -7.13 46.25
CA VAL A 225 9.73 -7.16 45.55
C VAL A 225 10.61 -8.31 46.06
N THR A 226 10.32 -8.84 47.26
CA THR A 226 11.07 -9.96 47.87
C THR A 226 10.51 -11.34 47.50
N LEU A 227 9.39 -11.38 46.78
CA LEU A 227 8.67 -12.58 46.39
C LEU A 227 8.86 -12.87 44.90
N ASP A 228 8.97 -14.16 44.56
CA ASP A 228 8.97 -14.63 43.17
C ASP A 228 7.62 -14.38 42.48
N ASP A 229 7.64 -14.40 41.14
CA ASP A 229 6.49 -14.02 40.31
C ASP A 229 5.27 -14.94 40.52
N GLU A 230 5.48 -16.26 40.65
CA GLU A 230 4.42 -17.24 40.92
C GLU A 230 3.74 -16.95 42.28
N THR A 231 4.54 -16.74 43.33
CA THR A 231 4.06 -16.40 44.68
C THR A 231 3.31 -15.08 44.70
N VAL A 232 3.79 -14.04 44.00
CA VAL A 232 3.10 -12.75 43.87
C VAL A 232 1.74 -12.90 43.19
N ILE A 233 1.68 -13.63 42.07
CA ILE A 233 0.43 -13.86 41.34
C ILE A 233 -0.59 -14.58 42.23
N ALA A 234 -0.18 -15.67 42.89
CA ALA A 234 -1.06 -16.46 43.74
C ALA A 234 -1.67 -15.64 44.89
N ILE A 235 -0.84 -14.91 45.65
CA ILE A 235 -1.30 -14.09 46.78
C ILE A 235 -2.25 -12.99 46.31
N TYR A 236 -1.97 -12.35 45.17
CA TYR A 236 -2.80 -11.25 44.68
C TYR A 236 -4.23 -11.71 44.36
N PHE A 237 -4.39 -12.80 43.60
CA PHE A 237 -5.71 -13.28 43.17
C PHE A 237 -6.45 -14.05 44.29
N ASP A 238 -5.76 -14.71 45.21
CA ASP A 238 -6.38 -15.25 46.44
C ASP A 238 -6.95 -14.12 47.33
N GLY A 239 -6.30 -12.95 47.34
CA GLY A 239 -6.76 -11.76 48.06
C GLY A 239 -7.89 -10.97 47.37
N HIS A 240 -8.04 -11.11 46.05
CA HIS A 240 -8.99 -10.34 45.23
C HIS A 240 -9.96 -11.22 44.44
N PRO A 241 -10.99 -11.81 45.06
CA PRO A 241 -11.97 -12.64 44.37
C PRO A 241 -12.89 -11.88 43.38
N SER A 242 -12.75 -10.55 43.27
CA SER A 242 -13.39 -9.73 42.23
C SER A 242 -12.61 -9.69 40.92
N ASP A 243 -11.33 -10.03 40.98
CA ASP A 243 -10.38 -9.86 39.89
C ASP A 243 -9.94 -11.26 39.44
N GLY A 244 -9.81 -11.47 38.13
CA GLY A 244 -9.56 -12.79 37.55
C GLY A 244 -8.43 -12.76 36.53
N CYS A 245 -7.56 -13.76 36.55
CA CYS A 245 -6.53 -13.96 35.53
C CYS A 245 -6.75 -15.28 34.78
N ALA A 246 -6.95 -15.20 33.48
CA ALA A 246 -6.99 -16.35 32.59
C ALA A 246 -5.74 -16.35 31.69
N LYS A 247 -4.91 -17.40 31.79
CA LYS A 247 -3.77 -17.63 30.89
C LYS A 247 -4.19 -18.57 29.75
N ASP A 248 -3.70 -18.34 28.54
CA ASP A 248 -3.90 -19.20 27.37
C ASP A 248 -2.62 -19.29 26.50
N LEU A 249 -2.48 -20.37 25.75
CA LEU A 249 -1.38 -20.60 24.81
C LEU A 249 -1.88 -20.47 23.37
N LEU A 250 -1.73 -19.28 22.82
CA LEU A 250 -2.18 -18.96 21.48
C LEU A 250 -1.15 -19.40 20.43
N GLN A 251 -1.58 -20.19 19.45
CA GLN A 251 -0.80 -20.34 18.22
C GLN A 251 -1.14 -19.20 17.28
N VAL A 252 -0.30 -18.16 17.26
CA VAL A 252 -0.40 -17.10 16.26
C VAL A 252 0.22 -17.64 14.97
N THR A 253 -0.61 -18.18 14.10
CA THR A 253 -0.20 -18.45 12.72
C THR A 253 -0.01 -17.11 11.99
N PRO A 254 0.86 -17.03 10.98
CA PRO A 254 0.77 -15.98 9.97
C PRO A 254 -0.69 -15.93 9.49
N PRO A 255 -1.26 -14.75 9.20
CA PRO A 255 -2.51 -14.72 8.47
C PRO A 255 -2.30 -15.56 7.21
N LEU A 256 -3.15 -16.57 7.01
CA LEU A 256 -3.11 -17.36 5.78
C LEU A 256 -3.43 -16.40 4.64
N PHE A 257 -2.39 -15.92 3.96
CA PHE A 257 -2.50 -15.37 2.63
C PHE A 257 -3.05 -16.50 1.77
N HIS A 258 -4.37 -16.52 1.58
CA HIS A 258 -5.06 -17.57 0.87
C HIS A 258 -4.51 -17.69 -0.55
N THR A 259 -3.61 -18.63 -0.77
CA THR A 259 -3.10 -19.03 -2.08
C THR A 259 -4.13 -19.87 -2.83
N SER A 260 -5.33 -19.31 -3.02
CA SER A 260 -6.25 -19.75 -4.09
C SER A 260 -7.30 -18.70 -4.43
N LEU A 261 -7.48 -18.49 -5.73
CA LEU A 261 -8.46 -17.62 -6.41
C LEU A 261 -8.27 -16.11 -6.29
N ALA A 262 -7.42 -15.66 -7.22
CA ALA A 262 -7.00 -14.29 -7.53
C ALA A 262 -6.13 -13.62 -6.47
N PRO A 263 -5.15 -12.78 -6.87
CA PRO A 263 -4.71 -11.73 -5.96
C PRO A 263 -5.94 -10.89 -5.56
N LYS A 264 -5.78 -9.98 -4.58
CA LYS A 264 -6.43 -8.68 -4.77
C LYS A 264 -5.77 -8.10 -6.02
N SER A 265 -6.29 -8.47 -7.19
CA SER A 265 -5.95 -7.85 -8.44
C SER A 265 -6.11 -6.37 -8.19
N VAL A 266 -5.03 -5.61 -8.38
CA VAL A 266 -5.11 -4.17 -8.61
C VAL A 266 -6.31 -3.99 -9.53
N GLU A 267 -7.32 -3.25 -9.09
CA GLU A 267 -8.61 -3.19 -9.79
C GLU A 267 -8.33 -2.62 -11.17
N THR A 268 -8.28 -3.52 -12.16
CA THR A 268 -7.57 -3.24 -13.41
C THR A 268 -8.57 -2.64 -14.38
N GLY A 269 -8.72 -1.33 -14.25
CA GLY A 269 -9.61 -0.52 -15.06
C GLY A 269 -9.09 -0.32 -16.48
N ARG A 270 -9.87 -0.77 -17.46
CA ARG A 270 -9.76 -0.23 -18.81
C ARG A 270 -10.49 1.10 -18.85
N TYR A 271 -9.79 2.18 -19.17
CA TYR A 271 -10.40 3.48 -19.47
C TYR A 271 -10.25 3.80 -20.96
N CYS A 272 -11.10 4.69 -21.46
CA CYS A 272 -11.02 5.23 -22.82
C CYS A 272 -10.92 6.74 -22.73
N VAL A 273 -9.94 7.32 -23.43
CA VAL A 273 -9.83 8.78 -23.60
C VAL A 273 -10.70 9.19 -24.78
N LEU A 274 -11.48 10.26 -24.61
CA LEU A 274 -12.35 10.83 -25.63
C LEU A 274 -12.33 12.35 -25.53
N SER A 275 -12.55 13.04 -26.64
CA SER A 275 -12.69 14.50 -26.68
C SER A 275 -13.83 14.99 -25.77
N THR A 276 -13.61 16.07 -25.00
CA THR A 276 -14.69 16.81 -24.32
C THR A 276 -15.76 17.34 -25.29
N ALA A 277 -15.45 17.45 -26.58
CA ALA A 277 -16.41 17.78 -27.64
C ALA A 277 -17.56 16.76 -27.78
N HIS A 278 -17.51 15.59 -27.12
CA HIS A 278 -18.65 14.67 -27.01
C HIS A 278 -19.66 15.02 -25.91
N LEU A 279 -19.36 16.03 -25.07
CA LEU A 279 -20.31 16.65 -24.15
C LEU A 279 -20.88 17.92 -24.76
N THR A 280 -22.04 18.34 -24.27
CA THR A 280 -22.50 19.72 -24.37
C THR A 280 -21.84 20.59 -23.31
N VAL A 281 -21.68 21.89 -23.60
CA VAL A 281 -21.18 22.90 -22.63
C VAL A 281 -22.01 22.94 -21.33
N GLN A 282 -23.31 22.63 -21.39
CA GLN A 282 -24.17 22.54 -20.21
C GLN A 282 -23.75 21.37 -19.31
N THR A 283 -23.46 20.20 -19.90
CA THR A 283 -23.02 19.02 -19.16
C THR A 283 -21.61 19.21 -18.62
N ALA A 284 -20.69 19.83 -19.36
CA ALA A 284 -19.37 20.22 -18.87
C ALA A 284 -19.47 21.09 -17.59
N GLY A 285 -20.27 22.16 -17.62
CA GLY A 285 -20.48 23.01 -16.43
C GLY A 285 -21.16 22.29 -15.26
N LEU A 286 -21.96 21.24 -15.51
CA LEU A 286 -22.48 20.37 -14.45
C LEU A 286 -21.39 19.47 -13.85
N LEU A 287 -20.49 18.93 -14.67
CA LEU A 287 -19.36 18.11 -14.20
C LEU A 287 -18.41 18.93 -13.32
N ASP A 288 -18.08 20.17 -13.72
CA ASP A 288 -17.31 21.11 -12.88
C ASP A 288 -18.02 21.42 -11.57
N GLY A 289 -19.32 21.71 -11.63
CA GLY A 289 -20.15 21.94 -10.46
C GLY A 289 -20.11 20.76 -9.48
N TRP A 290 -20.34 19.53 -9.97
CA TRP A 290 -20.34 18.33 -9.15
C TRP A 290 -18.94 17.94 -8.65
N ALA A 291 -17.88 18.18 -9.41
CA ALA A 291 -16.51 17.94 -8.96
C ALA A 291 -16.14 18.80 -7.73
N SER A 292 -16.71 20.01 -7.62
CA SER A 292 -16.53 20.88 -6.46
C SER A 292 -17.30 20.43 -5.19
N TRP A 293 -18.24 19.49 -5.30
CA TRP A 293 -19.05 19.02 -4.17
C TRP A 293 -18.34 17.92 -3.37
N PRO A 294 -18.71 17.70 -2.09
CA PRO A 294 -18.25 16.54 -1.31
C PRO A 294 -18.60 15.22 -2.03
N PRO A 295 -17.71 14.20 -2.05
CA PRO A 295 -17.95 12.95 -2.79
C PRO A 295 -19.28 12.25 -2.47
N THR A 296 -19.74 12.34 -1.22
CA THR A 296 -21.02 11.77 -0.75
C THR A 296 -22.27 12.45 -1.31
N GLU A 297 -22.12 13.67 -1.85
CA GLU A 297 -23.22 14.50 -2.37
C GLU A 297 -23.24 14.54 -3.91
N ARG A 298 -22.20 14.00 -4.57
CA ARG A 298 -22.14 13.94 -6.04
C ARG A 298 -23.16 12.92 -6.57
N PRO A 299 -23.86 13.20 -7.69
CA PRO A 299 -24.77 12.22 -8.31
C PRO A 299 -24.01 11.00 -8.86
N ILE A 300 -22.76 11.21 -9.29
CA ILE A 300 -21.80 10.19 -9.74
C ILE A 300 -20.38 10.53 -9.28
N ASP A 301 -19.54 9.50 -9.13
CA ASP A 301 -18.15 9.59 -8.65
C ASP A 301 -17.24 10.18 -9.75
N ILE A 302 -17.31 11.50 -9.93
CA ILE A 302 -16.46 12.26 -10.87
C ILE A 302 -15.20 12.73 -10.16
N ALA A 303 -14.08 12.70 -10.87
CA ALA A 303 -12.89 13.51 -10.58
C ALA A 303 -12.65 14.50 -11.74
N ALA A 304 -12.26 15.73 -11.44
CA ALA A 304 -11.83 16.72 -12.43
C ALA A 304 -10.30 16.73 -12.58
N SER A 305 -9.82 17.04 -13.77
CA SER A 305 -8.42 17.35 -14.10
C SER A 305 -8.33 18.77 -14.68
N VAL A 306 -7.13 19.27 -14.97
CA VAL A 306 -6.96 20.61 -15.57
C VAL A 306 -7.58 20.71 -16.98
N TYR A 307 -7.73 19.57 -17.66
CA TYR A 307 -8.12 19.49 -19.06
C TYR A 307 -9.44 18.72 -19.30
N GLY A 308 -10.08 18.20 -18.24
CA GLY A 308 -11.16 17.24 -18.42
C GLY A 308 -11.75 16.63 -17.15
N TRP A 309 -12.50 15.54 -17.32
CA TRP A 309 -13.15 14.81 -16.23
C TRP A 309 -13.00 13.29 -16.39
N PHE A 310 -12.78 12.61 -15.26
CA PHE A 310 -12.80 11.16 -15.17
C PHE A 310 -14.17 10.68 -14.68
N ILE A 311 -14.81 9.80 -15.44
CA ILE A 311 -16.22 9.43 -15.28
C ILE A 311 -16.39 7.91 -15.30
N PRO A 312 -17.06 7.29 -14.30
CA PRO A 312 -17.31 5.86 -14.29
C PRO A 312 -18.41 5.46 -15.29
N THR A 313 -18.26 4.33 -15.97
CA THR A 313 -19.25 3.79 -16.92
C THR A 313 -20.27 2.86 -16.27
N ARG A 314 -20.13 2.60 -14.96
CA ARG A 314 -20.98 1.68 -14.19
C ARG A 314 -22.45 2.05 -14.32
N SER A 315 -23.33 1.05 -14.29
CA SER A 315 -24.77 1.33 -14.27
C SER A 315 -25.17 1.97 -12.95
N LEU A 316 -26.08 2.93 -13.02
CA LEU A 316 -26.67 3.59 -11.85
C LEU A 316 -28.10 3.11 -11.66
N ASP A 317 -28.70 3.38 -10.51
CA ASP A 317 -30.14 3.23 -10.31
C ASP A 317 -30.95 4.21 -11.19
N GLU A 318 -32.23 3.91 -11.44
CA GLU A 318 -33.09 4.72 -12.33
C GLU A 318 -33.29 6.16 -11.82
N ALA A 319 -33.27 6.36 -10.50
CA ALA A 319 -33.46 7.66 -9.86
C ALA A 319 -32.25 8.58 -10.06
N ARG A 320 -31.03 8.04 -10.06
CA ARG A 320 -29.81 8.77 -10.45
C ARG A 320 -29.74 8.97 -11.96
N GLN A 321 -30.10 7.97 -12.76
CA GLN A 321 -30.11 8.12 -14.23
C GLN A 321 -31.01 9.28 -14.68
N THR A 322 -32.17 9.48 -14.06
CA THR A 322 -33.07 10.61 -14.39
C THR A 322 -32.54 11.98 -14.03
N GLN A 323 -31.46 12.08 -13.23
CA GLN A 323 -30.81 13.34 -12.87
C GLN A 323 -29.63 13.71 -13.79
N LEU A 324 -29.19 12.79 -14.66
CA LEU A 324 -28.02 13.00 -15.53
C LEU A 324 -28.40 13.48 -16.94
N PRO A 325 -27.61 14.38 -17.54
CA PRO A 325 -27.73 14.75 -18.94
C PRO A 325 -27.64 13.56 -19.92
N ALA A 326 -28.35 13.67 -21.05
CA ALA A 326 -28.51 12.58 -22.01
C ALA A 326 -27.25 12.28 -22.85
N ASP A 327 -26.34 13.24 -22.99
CA ASP A 327 -25.00 13.09 -23.58
C ASP A 327 -24.07 12.31 -22.64
N LEU A 328 -24.04 12.67 -21.35
CA LEU A 328 -23.31 11.95 -20.30
C LEU A 328 -23.77 10.49 -20.16
N LEU A 329 -25.08 10.24 -20.11
CA LEU A 329 -25.63 8.87 -20.09
C LEU A 329 -25.22 8.06 -21.32
N ARG A 330 -25.16 8.70 -22.50
CA ARG A 330 -24.73 8.06 -23.75
C ARG A 330 -23.25 7.72 -23.74
N LEU A 331 -22.40 8.59 -23.20
CA LEU A 331 -20.97 8.32 -22.97
C LEU A 331 -20.77 7.15 -22.00
N MET A 332 -21.43 7.17 -20.84
CA MET A 332 -21.38 6.06 -19.88
C MET A 332 -21.82 4.73 -20.53
N ALA A 333 -22.86 4.74 -21.37
CA ALA A 333 -23.30 3.57 -22.13
C ALA A 333 -22.29 3.13 -23.21
N PHE A 334 -21.68 4.08 -23.94
CA PHE A 334 -20.63 3.82 -24.93
C PHE A 334 -19.43 3.12 -24.30
N GLY A 335 -18.92 3.64 -23.18
CA GLY A 335 -17.79 3.05 -22.47
C GLY A 335 -18.11 1.64 -21.97
N ARG A 336 -19.28 1.48 -21.33
CA ARG A 336 -19.78 0.18 -20.85
C ARG A 336 -19.94 -0.85 -21.98
N SER A 337 -20.44 -0.44 -23.15
CA SER A 337 -20.61 -1.34 -24.32
C SER A 337 -19.29 -1.83 -24.93
N ARG A 338 -18.17 -1.16 -24.63
CA ARG A 338 -16.81 -1.52 -25.07
C ARG A 338 -15.95 -2.10 -23.93
N SER A 339 -16.57 -2.42 -22.79
CA SER A 339 -15.92 -2.93 -21.58
C SER A 339 -14.86 -1.99 -20.97
N PHE A 340 -15.02 -0.68 -21.17
CA PHE A 340 -14.32 0.34 -20.39
C PHE A 340 -15.09 0.58 -19.09
N GLN A 341 -14.38 0.67 -17.98
CA GLN A 341 -14.90 0.93 -16.63
C GLN A 341 -14.97 2.44 -16.33
N PHE A 342 -14.13 3.22 -17.02
CA PHE A 342 -14.06 4.67 -16.91
C PHE A 342 -13.89 5.33 -18.29
N LEU A 343 -14.26 6.60 -18.38
CA LEU A 343 -13.92 7.48 -19.48
C LEU A 343 -13.10 8.66 -18.92
N LEU A 344 -12.04 9.04 -19.63
CA LEU A 344 -11.40 10.34 -19.47
C LEU A 344 -11.89 11.22 -20.62
N LEU A 345 -12.64 12.27 -20.30
CA LEU A 345 -13.09 13.26 -21.27
C LEU A 345 -12.08 14.40 -21.26
N ASP A 346 -11.16 14.42 -22.23
CA ASP A 346 -10.01 15.33 -22.30
C ASP A 346 -10.17 16.34 -23.43
N CYS A 347 -9.66 17.57 -23.25
CA CYS A 347 -9.83 18.64 -24.22
C CYS A 347 -9.04 18.42 -25.52
N ASP A 348 -7.95 17.65 -25.47
CA ASP A 348 -7.13 17.23 -26.60
C ASP A 348 -7.40 15.77 -27.04
N GLY A 349 -8.33 15.08 -26.37
CA GLY A 349 -8.66 13.68 -26.64
C GLY A 349 -9.28 13.47 -28.02
N ASP A 350 -9.07 12.27 -28.57
CA ASP A 350 -9.60 11.88 -29.88
C ASP A 350 -11.14 11.83 -29.93
N ARG A 351 -11.68 12.06 -31.13
CA ARG A 351 -13.12 11.95 -31.40
C ARG A 351 -13.48 10.54 -31.88
N SER A 352 -14.64 10.05 -31.48
CA SER A 352 -15.23 8.81 -31.98
C SER A 352 -16.42 9.09 -32.89
N ASP A 353 -16.42 8.51 -34.10
CA ASP A 353 -17.53 8.61 -35.07
C ASP A 353 -18.85 8.02 -34.55
N ASP A 354 -18.79 7.14 -33.54
CA ASP A 354 -19.95 6.51 -32.89
C ASP A 354 -20.69 7.44 -31.90
N LEU A 355 -20.16 8.63 -31.63
CA LEU A 355 -20.67 9.59 -30.66
C LEU A 355 -20.96 10.95 -31.30
N PRO A 356 -22.02 11.66 -30.88
CA PRO A 356 -22.27 13.01 -31.36
C PRO A 356 -21.11 13.93 -30.94
N VAL A 357 -20.79 14.90 -31.77
CA VAL A 357 -19.86 15.98 -31.47
C VAL A 357 -20.66 17.28 -31.34
N HIS A 358 -20.32 18.09 -30.36
CA HIS A 358 -20.90 19.38 -30.06
C HIS A 358 -19.83 20.47 -30.22
N ASP A 359 -20.17 21.56 -30.89
CA ASP A 359 -19.28 22.72 -31.03
C ASP A 359 -19.49 23.66 -29.83
N TRP A 360 -18.43 23.85 -29.03
CA TRP A 360 -18.33 24.87 -27.97
C TRP A 360 -16.86 25.18 -27.65
#